data_AF-A0A2N5U9D0-F1
#
_entry.id   AF-A0A2N5U9D0-F1
#
_cell.length_a   1.000
_cell.length_b   1.000
_cell.length_c   1.000
_cell.angle_alpha   90.00
_cell.angle_beta   90.00
_cell.angle_gamma   90.00
#
_symmetry.space_group_name_H-M   'P 1'
#
loop_
_entity.id
_entity.type
_entity.pdbx_description
1 polymer ?
#
loop_
_entity_poly.entity_id
_entity_poly.type
_entity_poly.pdbx_seq_one_letter_code
_entity_poly.pdbx_strand_id
1 'polypeptide(L)'
;MIRLITHALGGVGYLNFEDNELGHPEWLDFPREGHGNSFHYARWQWNVVDDPLLRYKYLHNFDAAMNNLENLSTNGFQARTLMYLPSTNLIG
;
A
#
# COMPACT_ATOMS: atom_id res chain seq x y z
N MET A 1 9.63 -5.70 8.46
CA MET A 1 10.92 -5.26 9.05
C MET A 1 11.58 -4.14 8.26
N ILE A 2 11.85 -4.31 6.96
CA ILE A 2 12.50 -3.27 6.12
C ILE A 2 11.77 -1.92 6.23
N ARG A 3 10.45 -1.91 6.02
CA ARG A 3 9.62 -0.68 6.13
C ARG A 3 9.79 0.06 7.46
N LEU A 4 9.79 -0.64 8.59
CA LEU A 4 9.94 -0.04 9.91
C LEU A 4 11.31 0.61 10.10
N ILE A 5 12.38 -0.05 9.65
CA ILE A 5 13.74 0.49 9.77
C ILE A 5 13.89 1.75 8.91
N THR A 6 13.39 1.71 7.66
CA THR A 6 13.35 2.88 6.79
C THR A 6 12.50 4.00 7.37
N HIS A 7 11.35 3.68 7.94
CA HIS A 7 10.44 4.65 8.56
C HIS A 7 11.08 5.31 9.79
N ALA A 8 11.72 4.54 10.68
CA ALA A 8 12.24 5.04 11.95
C ALA A 8 13.62 5.71 11.83
N LEU A 9 14.46 5.27 10.90
CA LEU A 9 15.87 5.71 10.80
C LEU A 9 16.23 6.34 9.46
N GLY A 10 15.32 6.35 8.48
CA GLY A 10 15.61 6.78 7.11
C GLY A 10 15.54 8.29 6.88
N GLY A 11 14.91 9.07 7.77
CA GLY A 11 14.82 10.52 7.63
C GLY A 11 13.63 11.15 8.36
N VAL A 12 13.24 12.34 7.91
CA VAL A 12 12.16 13.16 8.51
C VAL A 12 10.77 12.91 7.91
N GLY A 13 10.66 11.92 7.02
CA GLY A 13 9.42 11.62 6.33
C GLY A 13 9.46 10.23 5.74
N TYR A 14 8.28 9.62 5.63
CA TYR A 14 8.07 8.32 5.03
C TYR A 14 7.14 8.46 3.83
N LEU A 15 7.46 7.76 2.74
CA LEU A 15 6.64 7.68 1.54
C LEU A 15 6.49 6.20 1.18
N ASN A 16 5.26 5.82 0.84
CA ASN A 16 4.96 4.51 0.31
C ASN A 16 4.22 4.65 -1.01
N PHE A 17 4.63 3.88 -2.01
CA PHE A 17 3.91 3.78 -3.28
C PHE A 17 2.65 2.94 -3.08
N GLU A 18 1.58 3.27 -3.81
CA GLU A 18 0.28 2.60 -3.67
C GLU A 18 0.43 1.08 -3.73
N ASP A 19 -0.30 0.36 -2.87
CA ASP A 19 -0.33 -1.11 -2.80
C ASP A 19 0.97 -1.78 -2.28
N ASN A 20 2.05 -1.04 -2.03
CA ASN A 20 3.26 -1.60 -1.38
C ASN A 20 3.06 -1.83 0.13
N GLU A 21 2.06 -1.19 0.75
CA GLU A 21 1.74 -1.33 2.18
C GLU A 21 1.21 -2.72 2.50
N LEU A 22 0.47 -3.32 1.57
CA LEU A 22 -0.05 -4.68 1.68
C LEU A 22 0.89 -5.71 1.05
N GLY A 23 1.92 -5.27 0.32
CA GLY A 23 2.89 -6.14 -0.36
C GLY A 23 2.30 -6.76 -1.62
N HIS A 24 1.69 -5.93 -2.46
CA HIS A 24 0.99 -6.34 -3.68
C HIS A 24 1.87 -7.25 -4.56
N PRO A 25 1.31 -8.35 -5.09
CA PRO A 25 2.07 -9.32 -5.87
C PRO A 25 2.38 -8.81 -7.28
N GLU A 26 3.32 -9.46 -7.96
CA GLU A 26 3.71 -9.14 -9.34
C GLU A 26 4.44 -7.79 -9.44
N TRP A 27 4.31 -7.12 -10.58
CA TRP A 27 4.97 -5.85 -10.91
C TRP A 27 4.04 -5.00 -11.77
N LEU A 28 4.23 -3.68 -11.76
CA LEU A 28 3.53 -2.74 -12.63
C LEU A 28 4.24 -2.69 -14.00
N ASP A 29 3.52 -2.99 -15.08
CA ASP A 29 3.98 -2.79 -16.46
C ASP A 29 2.90 -2.08 -17.27
N PHE A 30 3.28 -1.01 -17.96
CA PHE A 30 2.36 -0.21 -18.79
C PHE A 30 2.31 -0.77 -20.22
N PRO A 31 1.18 -0.66 -20.93
CA PRO A 31 1.08 -1.04 -22.34
C PRO A 31 2.22 -0.47 -23.21
N ARG A 32 3.02 -1.36 -23.79
CA ARG A 32 4.02 -1.03 -24.81
C ARG A 32 4.16 -2.16 -25.83
N GLU A 33 4.78 -1.85 -26.96
CA GLU A 33 4.97 -2.75 -28.10
C GLU A 33 5.64 -4.08 -27.70
N GLY A 34 6.62 -4.03 -26.79
CA GLY A 34 7.38 -5.20 -26.33
C GLY A 34 6.58 -6.29 -25.61
N HIS A 35 5.29 -6.08 -25.34
CA HIS A 35 4.35 -7.10 -24.85
C HIS A 35 2.95 -6.93 -25.43
N GLY A 36 2.87 -6.48 -26.69
CA GLY A 36 1.61 -6.41 -27.44
C GLY A 36 0.59 -5.43 -26.86
N ASN A 37 1.05 -4.33 -26.25
CA ASN A 37 0.19 -3.33 -25.59
C ASN A 37 -0.76 -3.93 -24.53
N SER A 38 -0.32 -4.99 -23.85
CA SER A 38 -1.09 -5.62 -22.76
C SER A 38 -1.30 -4.69 -21.57
N PHE A 39 -2.53 -4.69 -21.03
CA PHE A 39 -2.93 -3.99 -19.81
C PHE A 39 -2.95 -4.91 -18.57
N HIS A 40 -2.53 -6.18 -18.70
CA HIS A 40 -2.69 -7.18 -17.65
C HIS A 40 -2.05 -6.78 -16.31
N TYR A 41 -0.90 -6.12 -16.37
CA TYR A 41 -0.12 -5.64 -15.22
C TYR A 41 -0.37 -4.17 -14.87
N ALA A 42 -1.14 -3.44 -15.68
CA ALA A 42 -1.49 -2.04 -15.46
C ALA A 42 -2.76 -1.92 -14.59
N ARG A 43 -2.79 -2.59 -13.44
CA ARG A 43 -3.95 -2.67 -12.54
C ARG A 43 -3.54 -2.83 -11.08
N TRP A 44 -4.45 -2.44 -10.19
CA TRP A 44 -4.37 -2.73 -8.76
C TRP A 44 -5.29 -3.91 -8.39
N GLN A 45 -4.90 -4.70 -7.39
CA GLN A 45 -5.59 -5.95 -7.01
C GLN A 45 -6.17 -5.82 -5.60
N TRP A 46 -7.11 -4.89 -5.41
CA TRP A 46 -7.67 -4.57 -4.08
C TRP A 46 -8.26 -5.78 -3.34
N ASN A 47 -8.80 -6.76 -4.07
CA ASN A 47 -9.39 -7.96 -3.50
C ASN A 47 -8.41 -8.82 -2.67
N VAL A 48 -7.09 -8.69 -2.88
CA VAL A 48 -6.11 -9.54 -2.18
C VAL A 48 -5.99 -9.22 -0.70
N VAL A 49 -6.35 -8.00 -0.28
CA VAL A 49 -6.33 -7.62 1.15
C VAL A 49 -7.57 -8.13 1.90
N ASP A 50 -8.71 -8.20 1.21
CA ASP A 50 -9.99 -8.60 1.79
C ASP A 50 -10.15 -10.13 1.89
N ASP A 51 -9.40 -10.90 1.11
CA ASP A 51 -9.50 -12.37 1.14
C ASP A 51 -8.97 -12.93 2.48
N PRO A 52 -9.84 -13.58 3.29
CA PRO A 52 -9.45 -14.09 4.60
C PRO A 52 -8.45 -15.26 4.53
N LEU A 53 -8.36 -15.96 3.40
CA LEU A 53 -7.42 -17.06 3.17
C LEU A 53 -6.01 -16.57 2.83
N LEU A 54 -5.90 -15.33 2.33
CA LEU A 54 -4.61 -14.71 2.01
C LEU A 54 -3.99 -14.03 3.24
N ARG A 55 -2.69 -13.73 3.11
CA ARG A 55 -1.86 -13.19 4.21
C ARG A 55 -1.55 -11.70 4.08
N TYR A 56 -1.98 -11.04 2.99
CA TYR A 56 -1.72 -9.62 2.74
C TYR A 56 -2.26 -8.71 3.85
N LYS A 57 -3.37 -9.10 4.49
CA LYS A 57 -3.92 -8.43 5.68
C LYS A 57 -2.91 -8.19 6.81
N TYR A 58 -1.94 -9.10 7.00
CA TYR A 58 -0.94 -8.92 8.05
C TYR A 58 0.03 -7.79 7.74
N LEU A 59 0.43 -7.66 6.47
CA LEU A 59 1.31 -6.58 6.01
C LEU A 59 0.58 -5.24 6.03
N HIS A 60 -0.67 -5.22 5.60
CA HIS A 60 -1.52 -4.03 5.68
C HIS A 60 -1.71 -3.56 7.12
N ASN A 61 -2.06 -4.48 8.05
CA ASN A 61 -2.24 -4.15 9.46
C ASN A 61 -0.95 -3.66 10.12
N PHE A 62 0.20 -4.22 9.73
CA PHE A 62 1.49 -3.75 10.22
C PHE A 62 1.79 -2.32 9.75
N ASP A 63 1.49 -1.99 8.49
CA ASP A 63 1.67 -0.62 7.97
C ASP A 63 0.77 0.38 8.71
N ALA A 64 -0.51 0.02 8.88
CA ALA A 64 -1.46 0.83 9.63
C ALA A 64 -0.99 1.09 11.08
N ALA A 65 -0.51 0.04 11.77
CA ALA A 65 0.06 0.18 13.11
C ALA A 65 1.32 1.06 13.14
N MET A 66 2.21 0.93 12.15
CA MET A 66 3.42 1.73 12.03
C MET A 66 3.10 3.23 11.87
N ASN A 67 2.19 3.58 10.95
CA ASN A 67 1.79 4.97 10.74
C ASN A 67 1.03 5.54 11.95
N ASN A 68 0.19 4.74 12.61
CA ASN A 68 -0.50 5.16 13.84
C ASN A 68 0.49 5.44 14.99
N LEU A 69 1.54 4.63 15.11
CA LEU A 69 2.59 4.84 16.11
C LEU A 69 3.32 6.17 15.88
N GLU A 70 3.65 6.51 14.64
CA GLU A 70 4.29 7.79 14.32
C GLU A 70 3.37 8.97 14.64
N ASN A 71 2.08 8.90 14.26
CA ASN A 71 1.12 9.97 14.49
C ASN A 71 0.97 10.32 15.98
N LEU A 72 1.05 9.31 16.85
CA LEU A 72 1.05 9.49 18.30
C LEU A 72 2.33 10.17 18.80
N SER A 73 3.47 9.94 18.14
CA SER A 73 4.77 10.48 18.54
C SER A 73 5.06 11.89 18.04
N THR A 74 4.53 12.28 16.87
CA THR A 74 4.93 13.52 16.16
C THR A 74 3.91 14.65 16.22
N ASN A 75 2.81 14.50 16.95
CA ASN A 75 1.71 15.49 16.98
C ASN A 75 1.18 15.87 15.58
N GLY A 76 1.12 14.90 14.65
CA GLY A 76 0.32 15.02 13.41
C GLY A 76 1.06 15.45 12.14
N PHE A 77 2.40 15.38 12.07
CA PHE A 77 3.12 15.60 10.81
C PHE A 77 3.31 14.28 10.04
N GLN A 78 2.32 13.87 9.25
CA GLN A 78 2.44 12.71 8.35
C GLN A 78 1.82 12.93 6.96
N ALA A 79 2.56 12.54 5.92
CA ALA A 79 2.03 12.26 4.59
C ALA A 79 1.31 10.90 4.65
N ARG A 80 -0.02 10.91 4.71
CA ARG A 80 -0.85 9.70 4.75
C ARG A 80 -1.17 9.30 3.30
N THR A 81 -0.84 8.07 2.90
CA THR A 81 -1.49 7.45 1.74
C THR A 81 -2.96 7.23 2.08
N LEU A 82 -3.84 8.07 1.55
CA LEU A 82 -5.30 8.00 1.70
C LEU A 82 -5.89 7.38 0.43
N MET A 83 -5.81 6.06 0.26
CA MET A 83 -6.46 5.42 -0.90
C MET A 83 -7.09 4.04 -0.65
N TYR A 84 -7.17 3.54 0.58
CA TYR A 84 -8.11 2.44 0.86
C TYR A 84 -9.50 2.98 1.22
N LEU A 85 -10.30 3.29 0.19
CA LEU A 85 -11.75 3.32 0.35
C LEU A 85 -12.24 1.88 0.17
N PRO A 86 -12.77 1.21 1.22
CA PRO A 86 -13.38 -0.09 1.03
C PRO A 86 -14.45 0.04 -0.07
N SER A 87 -14.51 -0.95 -0.96
CA SER A 87 -15.38 -0.99 -2.14
C SER A 87 -16.89 -1.00 -1.82
N THR A 88 -17.29 -0.68 -0.60
CA THR A 88 -18.67 -0.64 -0.12
C THR A 88 -19.32 0.74 -0.19
N ASN A 89 -18.60 1.82 -0.57
CA ASN A 89 -19.15 3.19 -0.61
C ASN A 89 -19.11 3.87 -2.00
N LEU A 90 -19.18 3.11 -3.09
CA LEU A 90 -19.47 3.66 -4.43
C LEU A 90 -20.79 3.07 -4.97
N ILE A 91 -21.88 3.32 -4.25
CA ILE A 91 -23.24 3.24 -4.80
C ILE A 91 -24.06 4.37 -4.13
N GLY A 92 -24.44 5.36 -4.93
CA GLY A 92 -25.22 6.54 -4.52
C GLY A 92 -25.06 7.68 -5.50
#